data_AF-Q8W3T9-F1
#
_entry.id   AF-Q8W3T9-F1
#
_cell.length_a   1.000
_cell.length_b   1.000
_cell.length_c   1.000
_cell.angle_alpha   90.00
_cell.angle_beta   90.00
_cell.angle_gamma   90.00
#
_symmetry.space_group_name_H-M   'P 1'
#
loop_
_entity.id
_entity.type
_entity.pdbx_description
1 polymer ?
#
loop_
_entity_poly.entity_id
_entity_poly.type
_entity_poly.pdbx_seq_one_letter_code
_entity_poly.pdbx_strand_id
1 'polypeptide(L)'
;QMDVKTAFLNGYLEEDLYMVQPEGFTDPKNPKKVCKLKRSIYGLKQASRSWNHRFDKVIKENGFTRSVEEPCLYIKSSGSKIVFLIFYVDDM
;
A
#
# COMPACT_ATOMS: atom_id res chain seq x y z
N GLN A 1 -18.63 0.48 0.58
CA GLN A 1 -17.51 1.11 1.27
C GLN A 1 -16.89 0.12 2.24
N MET A 2 -15.60 -0.13 2.07
CA MET A 2 -14.76 -1.04 2.83
C MET A 2 -13.44 -0.32 3.13
N ASP A 3 -13.04 -0.32 4.40
CA ASP A 3 -11.76 0.20 4.88
C ASP A 3 -10.71 -0.92 4.89
N VAL A 4 -9.58 -0.70 4.22
CA VAL A 4 -8.48 -1.67 4.21
C VAL A 4 -7.65 -1.52 5.46
N LYS A 5 -7.79 -2.49 6.37
CA LYS A 5 -6.96 -2.55 7.58
C LYS A 5 -5.48 -2.58 7.23
N THR A 6 -4.74 -1.71 7.91
CA THR A 6 -3.29 -1.55 7.78
C THR A 6 -2.81 -1.38 6.34
N ALA A 7 -3.58 -0.66 5.51
CA ALA A 7 -3.32 -0.38 4.10
C ALA A 7 -1.82 -0.16 3.77
N PHE A 8 -1.16 0.77 4.47
CA PHE A 8 0.25 1.08 4.19
C PHE A 8 1.23 -0.06 4.48
N LEU A 9 0.96 -0.92 5.47
CA LEU A 9 1.80 -2.09 5.76
C LEU A 9 1.80 -3.12 4.61
N ASN A 10 0.78 -3.11 3.77
CA ASN A 10 0.73 -3.95 2.58
C ASN A 10 1.63 -3.43 1.45
N GLY A 11 2.00 -2.15 1.46
CA GLY A 11 2.90 -1.53 0.50
C GLY A 11 4.35 -2.05 0.62
N TYR A 12 4.95 -2.40 -0.51
CA TYR A 12 6.38 -2.69 -0.59
C TYR A 12 7.18 -1.41 -0.75
N LEU A 13 8.36 -1.38 -0.14
CA LEU A 13 9.34 -0.31 -0.34
C LEU A 13 10.28 -0.71 -1.47
N GLU A 14 10.44 0.17 -2.45
CA GLU A 14 11.42 -0.01 -3.54
C GLU A 14 12.83 0.37 -3.08
N GLU A 15 12.93 1.33 -2.15
CA GLU A 15 14.20 1.77 -1.59
C GLU A 15 14.46 1.18 -0.19
N ASP A 16 15.74 1.16 0.18
CA ASP A 16 16.18 0.80 1.51
C ASP A 16 15.99 1.99 2.47
N LEU A 17 14.96 1.90 3.31
CA LEU A 17 14.68 2.88 4.36
C LEU A 17 15.08 2.35 5.72
N TYR A 18 15.60 3.26 6.54
CA TYR A 18 15.97 2.99 7.91
C TYR A 18 15.32 4.01 8.83
N MET A 19 14.96 3.58 10.03
CA MET A 19 14.46 4.46 11.09
C MET A 19 15.23 4.24 12.38
N VAL A 20 15.23 5.27 13.23
CA VAL A 20 15.70 5.13 14.61
C VAL A 20 14.88 4.06 15.33
N GLN A 21 15.50 3.36 16.28
CA GLN A 21 14.81 2.40 17.11
C GLN A 21 13.62 3.09 17.83
N PRO A 22 12.41 2.54 17.75
CA PRO A 22 11.26 3.15 18.40
C PRO A 22 11.40 3.10 19.92
N GLU A 23 10.74 4.03 20.57
CA GLU A 23 10.65 4.07 22.03
C GLU A 23 10.09 2.74 22.56
N GLY A 24 10.69 2.21 23.62
CA GLY A 24 10.34 0.89 24.17
C GLY A 24 10.95 -0.32 23.44
N PHE A 25 11.60 -0.14 22.28
CA PHE A 25 12.27 -1.22 21.53
C PHE A 25 13.78 -1.00 21.34
N THR A 26 14.36 -0.02 22.03
CA THR A 26 15.80 0.26 21.93
C THR A 26 16.61 -0.87 22.58
N ASP A 27 17.53 -1.47 21.83
CA ASP A 27 18.49 -2.45 22.35
C ASP A 27 19.52 -1.77 23.27
N PRO A 28 19.54 -2.09 24.59
CA PRO A 28 20.49 -1.47 25.52
C PRO A 28 21.95 -1.76 25.19
N LYS A 29 22.24 -2.90 24.53
CA LYS A 29 23.59 -3.26 24.11
C LYS A 29 24.01 -2.53 22.84
N ASN A 30 23.05 -2.07 22.04
CA ASN A 30 23.31 -1.43 20.75
C ASN A 30 22.40 -0.20 20.52
N PRO A 31 22.50 0.85 21.36
CA PRO A 31 21.56 1.97 21.31
C PRO A 31 21.63 2.79 20.02
N LYS A 32 22.76 2.72 19.29
CA LYS A 32 22.98 3.44 18.02
C LYS A 32 22.54 2.67 16.77
N LYS A 33 22.02 1.45 16.90
CA LYS A 33 21.48 0.72 15.75
C LYS A 33 20.22 1.39 15.23
N VAL A 34 19.93 1.10 13.96
CA VAL A 34 18.73 1.55 13.25
C VAL A 34 17.97 0.34 12.73
N CYS A 35 16.66 0.49 12.58
CA CYS A 35 15.78 -0.54 12.04
C CYS A 35 15.64 -0.36 10.54
N LYS A 36 15.93 -1.40 9.75
CA LYS A 36 15.59 -1.42 8.32
C LYS A 36 14.10 -1.70 8.16
N LEU A 37 13.38 -0.82 7.47
CA LEU A 37 11.97 -1.01 7.15
C LEU A 37 11.83 -2.04 6.03
N LYS A 38 11.05 -3.09 6.29
CA LYS A 38 10.73 -4.15 5.32
C LYS A 38 9.44 -3.88 4.54
N ARG A 39 8.60 -3.00 5.07
CA ARG A 39 7.27 -2.64 4.57
C ARG A 39 7.07 -1.15 4.74
N SER A 40 6.18 -0.59 3.94
CA SER A 40 5.81 0.81 4.11
C SER A 40 5.01 0.99 5.41
N ILE A 41 5.17 2.14 6.05
CA ILE A 41 4.48 2.49 7.31
C ILE A 41 3.84 3.87 7.16
N TYR A 42 2.85 4.16 7.99
CA TYR A 42 2.25 5.49 8.03
C TYR A 42 3.31 6.57 8.32
N GLY A 43 3.14 7.75 7.72
CA GLY A 43 4.06 8.87 7.88
C GLY A 43 5.25 8.87 6.90
N LEU A 44 5.51 7.78 6.17
CA LEU A 44 6.46 7.82 5.07
C LEU A 44 5.86 8.60 3.89
N LYS A 45 6.66 9.48 3.28
CA LYS A 45 6.27 10.28 2.10
C LYS A 45 5.76 9.41 0.94
N GLN A 46 6.32 8.22 0.79
CA GLN A 46 6.02 7.26 -0.26
C GLN A 46 4.95 6.23 0.13
N ALA A 47 4.41 6.26 1.36
CA ALA A 47 3.51 5.21 1.86
C ALA A 47 2.29 4.99 0.97
N SER A 48 1.58 6.06 0.65
CA SER A 48 0.40 5.99 -0.20
C SER A 48 0.73 5.53 -1.61
N ARG A 49 1.91 5.88 -2.15
CA ARG A 49 2.37 5.43 -3.47
C ARG A 49 2.70 3.94 -3.47
N SER A 50 3.46 3.46 -2.49
CA SER A 50 3.79 2.04 -2.30
C SER A 50 2.52 1.19 -2.16
N TRP A 51 1.53 1.70 -1.42
CA TRP A 51 0.24 1.04 -1.27
C TRP A 51 -0.56 1.03 -2.57
N ASN A 52 -0.70 2.18 -3.25
CA ASN A 52 -1.42 2.24 -4.53
C ASN A 52 -0.81 1.32 -5.59
N HIS A 53 0.52 1.25 -5.68
CA HIS A 53 1.20 0.35 -6.61
C HIS A 53 0.95 -1.12 -6.28
N ARG A 54 0.98 -1.49 -4.99
CA ARG A 54 0.65 -2.85 -4.56
C ARG A 54 -0.80 -3.21 -4.91
N PHE A 55 -1.75 -2.32 -4.61
CA PHE A 55 -3.16 -2.52 -4.91
C PHE A 55 -3.39 -2.68 -6.41
N ASP A 56 -2.84 -1.78 -7.22
CA ASP A 56 -2.96 -1.79 -8.68
C ASP A 56 -2.49 -3.12 -9.27
N LYS A 57 -1.35 -3.64 -8.81
CA LYS A 57 -0.85 -4.94 -9.25
C LYS A 57 -1.82 -6.06 -8.91
N VAL A 58 -2.25 -6.14 -7.65
CA VAL A 58 -3.12 -7.23 -7.17
C VAL A 58 -4.49 -7.19 -7.85
N ILE A 59 -5.09 -6.02 -8.01
CA ILE A 59 -6.45 -5.92 -8.57
C ILE A 59 -6.45 -6.22 -10.08
N LYS A 60 -5.36 -5.87 -10.79
CA LYS A 60 -5.15 -6.27 -12.19
C LYS A 60 -4.96 -7.77 -12.35
N GLU A 61 -4.18 -8.41 -11.46
CA GLU A 61 -4.07 -9.87 -11.41
C GLU A 61 -5.44 -10.55 -11.17
N ASN A 62 -6.38 -9.84 -10.52
CA ASN A 62 -7.77 -10.28 -10.33
C ASN A 62 -8.70 -9.94 -11.52
N GLY A 63 -8.16 -9.49 -12.65
CA GLY A 63 -8.90 -9.26 -13.90
C GLY A 63 -9.62 -7.92 -13.98
N PHE A 64 -9.26 -6.95 -13.15
CA PHE A 64 -9.71 -5.56 -13.32
C PHE A 64 -8.76 -4.79 -14.24
N THR A 65 -9.31 -3.83 -14.95
CA THR A 65 -8.55 -2.84 -15.73
C THR A 65 -8.74 -1.47 -15.11
N ARG A 66 -7.63 -0.74 -14.92
CA ARG A 66 -7.66 0.64 -14.43
C ARG A 66 -8.12 1.58 -15.54
N SER A 67 -9.04 2.49 -15.26
CA SER A 67 -9.41 3.56 -16.20
C SER A 67 -8.22 4.51 -16.42
N VAL A 68 -8.09 5.01 -17.65
CA VAL A 68 -7.05 5.98 -18.03
C VAL A 68 -7.48 7.38 -17.62
N GLU A 69 -8.77 7.68 -17.74
CA GLU A 69 -9.39 8.95 -17.44
C GLU A 69 -9.52 9.17 -15.93
N GLU A 70 -9.89 8.11 -15.19
CA GLU A 70 -10.08 8.14 -13.75
C GLU A 70 -9.22 7.07 -13.06
N PRO A 71 -7.97 7.40 -12.65
CA PRO A 71 -7.05 6.43 -12.06
C PRO A 71 -7.50 5.81 -10.73
N CYS A 72 -8.56 6.31 -10.09
CA CYS A 72 -9.16 5.65 -8.92
C CYS A 72 -10.16 4.56 -9.31
N LEU A 73 -10.58 4.49 -10.58
CA LEU A 73 -11.60 3.57 -11.07
C LEU A 73 -10.97 2.32 -11.70
N TYR A 74 -11.47 1.17 -11.26
CA TYR A 74 -11.15 -0.15 -11.77
C TYR A 74 -12.41 -0.83 -12.28
N ILE A 75 -12.34 -1.43 -13.47
CA ILE A 75 -13.50 -2.02 -14.15
C ILE A 75 -13.19 -3.47 -14.47
N LYS A 76 -14.13 -4.36 -14.15
CA LYS A 76 -14.09 -5.78 -14.55
C LYS A 76 -15.40 -6.18 -15.21
N SER A 77 -15.30 -6.74 -16.41
CA SER A 77 -16.44 -7.23 -17.17
C SER A 77 -16.43 -8.76 -17.25
N SER A 78 -17.58 -9.38 -17.07
CA SER A 78 -17.78 -10.82 -17.19
C SER A 78 -19.14 -11.11 -17.83
N GLY A 79 -19.14 -11.36 -19.14
CA GLY A 79 -20.37 -11.48 -19.93
C GLY A 79 -21.15 -10.16 -19.91
N SER A 80 -22.41 -10.22 -19.46
CA SER A 80 -23.28 -9.04 -19.29
C SER A 80 -23.09 -8.32 -17.95
N LYS A 81 -22.24 -8.83 -17.04
CA LYS A 81 -22.00 -8.23 -15.73
C LYS A 81 -20.78 -7.32 -15.78
N ILE A 82 -20.90 -6.14 -15.19
CA ILE A 82 -19.80 -5.19 -15.03
C ILE A 82 -19.70 -4.83 -13.55
N VAL A 83 -18.48 -4.84 -13.03
CA VAL A 83 -18.15 -4.39 -11.68
C VAL A 83 -17.29 -3.14 -11.79
N PHE A 84 -17.73 -2.08 -11.12
CA PHE A 84 -16.97 -0.86 -10.92
C PHE A 84 -16.43 -0.85 -9.49
N LEU A 85 -15.13 -0.66 -9.34
CA LEU A 85 -14.46 -0.51 -8.07
C LEU A 85 -13.78 0.85 -8.04
N ILE A 86 -14.12 1.68 -7.07
CA ILE A 86 -13.47 2.97 -6.85
C ILE A 86 -12.53 2.79 -5.68
N PHE A 87 -11.29 3.24 -5.81
CA PHE A 87 -10.27 3.10 -4.79
C PHE A 87 -9.65 4.45 -4.45
N TYR A 88 -9.77 4.86 -3.20
CA TYR A 88 -9.25 6.12 -2.70
C TYR A 88 -8.49 5.91 -1.39
N VAL A 89 -7.15 6.03 -1.47
CA VAL A 89 -6.24 5.85 -0.33
C VAL A 89 -6.38 4.46 0.30
N ASP A 90 -7.23 4.30 1.31
CA ASP A 90 -7.53 3.09 2.06
C ASP A 90 -9.01 2.66 1.98
N ASP A 91 -9.86 3.46 1.35
CA ASP A 91 -11.29 3.18 1.10
C ASP A 91 -11.55 2.56 -0.28
N MET A 92 -12.50 1.61 -0.32
CA MET A 92 -13.05 0.97 -1.53
C MET A 92 -14.58 0.88 -1.54
#